data_AF-D5UT60-F1
#
_entry.id   AF-D5UT60-F1
#
_cell.length_a   1.000
_cell.length_b   1.000
_cell.length_c   1.000
_cell.angle_alpha   90.00
_cell.angle_beta   90.00
_cell.angle_gamma   90.00
#
_symmetry.space_group_name_H-M   'P 1'
#
loop_
_entity.id
_entity.type
_entity.pdbx_description
1 polymer ?
#
loop_
_entity_poly.entity_id
_entity_poly.type
_entity_poly.pdbx_seq_one_letter_code
_entity_poly.pdbx_strand_id
1 'polypeptide(L)'
;MRVPRRDLASGHDFDGAPAMVIAAWTAAAISAVTAVEAVRRIVADRRRVTNGLWLIAVLLCVWVTAILVLEAAGRSSAAIVLAFGPMLLGVIGLVGVGVGLLANSLVVIRREGLSLATLVPAAMGLALLAEVFLGAHLLHALTEGISAVTAVLLVALLIPGALVVLQLAAYTVYAVVHRRLPGGRDAGVVVVLGSGLNGERLTPLLRSRMDLGISEFRRLVDDGGDPFLVCSGGRGHDEVIAEGEAMARYALAQGIPSNRLLREVRSTTTEENLRYSAELLASEGIAWTRMLVTTSSFHALRAGSLTRRLGLPATALGAPTALYFRPAAFLREFVAVVVHYRRANLIVCAVLVGMWGLLVAVVMIVADQAEPVILDGAALEVLAPRVKGVETD
;
A
#
# COMPACT_ATOMS: atom_id res chain seq x y z
N MET A 1 -57.44 41.18 32.71
CA MET A 1 -57.27 39.75 33.03
C MET A 1 -56.41 39.11 31.94
N ARG A 2 -55.58 38.13 32.34
CA ARG A 2 -54.32 37.69 31.71
C ARG A 2 -54.41 37.25 30.23
N VAL A 3 -53.46 37.74 29.43
CA VAL A 3 -52.97 37.12 28.19
C VAL A 3 -52.01 35.99 28.58
N PRO A 4 -52.00 34.81 27.93
CA PRO A 4 -51.04 33.76 28.26
C PRO A 4 -49.66 34.11 27.70
N ARG A 5 -48.63 34.07 28.57
CA ARG A 5 -47.23 34.05 28.16
C ARG A 5 -46.97 32.74 27.41
N ARG A 6 -46.55 32.85 26.15
CA ARG A 6 -45.81 31.79 25.46
C ARG A 6 -44.40 31.78 26.01
N ASP A 7 -44.02 30.69 26.66
CA ASP A 7 -42.64 30.41 27.01
C ASP A 7 -41.84 30.20 25.71
N LEU A 8 -41.06 31.22 25.35
CA LEU A 8 -39.90 31.09 24.48
C LEU A 8 -38.72 30.78 25.38
N ALA A 9 -38.57 29.51 25.77
CA ALA A 9 -37.31 28.98 26.28
C ALA A 9 -36.51 28.45 25.09
N SER A 10 -35.80 29.37 24.45
CA SER A 10 -34.63 29.12 23.62
C SER A 10 -33.55 28.41 24.44
N GLY A 11 -33.02 27.31 23.91
CA GLY A 11 -31.90 26.60 24.50
C GLY A 11 -31.45 25.39 23.67
N HIS A 12 -31.39 25.54 22.34
CA HIS A 12 -30.50 24.70 21.55
C HIS A 12 -29.28 25.55 21.23
N ASP A 13 -28.25 25.37 22.05
CA ASP A 13 -26.95 26.02 21.91
C ASP A 13 -26.39 25.80 20.50
N PHE A 14 -26.28 26.90 19.75
CA PHE A 14 -25.55 26.97 18.49
C PHE A 14 -24.03 27.12 18.70
N ASP A 15 -23.54 27.04 19.94
CA ASP A 15 -22.15 27.38 20.31
C ASP A 15 -21.09 26.46 19.65
N GLY A 16 -21.47 25.27 19.17
CA GLY A 16 -20.56 24.36 18.45
C GLY A 16 -20.55 24.48 16.92
N ALA A 17 -21.57 25.09 16.31
CA ALA A 17 -21.71 25.14 14.85
C ALA A 17 -20.58 25.92 14.14
N PRO A 18 -20.11 27.08 14.66
CA PRO A 18 -18.98 27.80 14.07
C PRO A 18 -17.68 26.99 14.14
N ALA A 19 -17.44 26.29 15.25
CA ALA A 19 -16.23 25.49 15.45
C ALA A 19 -16.16 24.31 14.48
N MET A 20 -17.28 23.60 14.27
CA MET A 20 -17.34 22.48 13.33
C MET A 20 -17.13 22.94 11.88
N VAL A 21 -17.69 24.09 11.48
CA VAL A 21 -17.48 24.68 10.17
C VAL A 21 -16.01 25.05 9.96
N ILE A 22 -15.36 25.67 10.96
CA ILE A 22 -13.92 25.99 10.92
C ILE A 22 -13.08 24.71 10.79
N ALA A 23 -13.41 23.66 11.54
CA ALA A 23 -12.72 22.37 11.46
C ALA A 23 -12.85 21.74 10.06
N ALA A 24 -14.04 21.77 9.46
CA ALA A 24 -14.27 21.27 8.11
C ALA A 24 -13.44 22.02 7.05
N TRP A 25 -13.40 23.36 7.11
CA TRP A 25 -12.57 24.17 6.21
C TRP A 25 -11.08 23.91 6.40
N THR A 26 -10.63 23.76 7.65
CA THR A 26 -9.23 23.44 7.96
C THR A 26 -8.85 22.07 7.40
N ALA A 27 -9.68 21.05 7.58
CA ALA A 27 -9.46 19.72 7.02
C ALA A 27 -9.46 19.72 5.49
N ALA A 28 -10.34 20.52 4.86
CA ALA A 28 -10.36 20.68 3.41
C ALA A 28 -9.06 21.32 2.89
N ALA A 29 -8.54 22.35 3.59
CA ALA A 29 -7.27 22.97 3.25
C ALA A 29 -6.09 21.98 3.37
N ILE A 30 -6.05 21.18 4.45
CA ILE A 30 -5.03 20.12 4.64
C ILE A 30 -5.13 19.08 3.52
N SER A 31 -6.34 18.67 3.14
CA SER A 31 -6.57 17.72 2.04
C SER A 31 -6.04 18.27 0.71
N ALA A 32 -6.31 19.54 0.41
CA ALA A 32 -5.83 20.19 -0.81
C ALA A 32 -4.29 20.28 -0.84
N VAL A 33 -3.66 20.70 0.25
CA VAL A 33 -2.19 20.77 0.37
C VAL A 33 -1.57 19.39 0.19
N THR A 34 -2.13 18.36 0.84
CA THR A 34 -1.66 16.98 0.74
C THR A 34 -1.80 16.44 -0.69
N ALA A 35 -2.90 16.76 -1.37
CA ALA A 35 -3.12 16.37 -2.76
C ALA A 35 -2.13 17.05 -3.72
N VAL A 36 -1.90 18.35 -3.56
CA VAL A 36 -0.89 19.09 -4.34
C VAL A 36 0.50 18.50 -4.15
N GLU A 37 0.89 18.18 -2.91
CA GLU A 37 2.17 17.54 -2.62
C GLU A 37 2.26 16.14 -3.24
N ALA A 38 1.20 15.32 -3.14
CA ALA A 38 1.16 14.00 -3.76
C ALA A 38 1.37 14.08 -5.28
N VAL A 39 0.68 15.00 -5.96
CA VAL A 39 0.82 15.23 -7.41
C VAL A 39 2.23 15.71 -7.74
N ARG A 40 2.74 16.73 -7.02
CA ARG A 40 4.08 17.27 -7.22
C ARG A 40 5.16 16.18 -7.11
N ARG A 41 5.06 15.29 -6.12
CA ARG A 41 6.00 14.18 -5.93
C ARG A 41 5.93 13.15 -7.05
N ILE A 42 4.73 12.80 -7.51
CA ILE A 42 4.53 11.84 -8.61
C ILE A 42 5.11 12.41 -9.92
N VAL A 43 4.84 13.69 -10.20
CA VAL A 43 5.37 14.38 -11.39
C VAL A 43 6.90 14.49 -11.32
N ALA A 44 7.44 14.86 -10.16
CA ALA A 44 8.89 14.99 -9.98
C ALA A 44 9.62 13.65 -10.11
N ASP A 45 9.07 12.57 -9.53
CA ASP A 45 9.69 11.25 -9.60
C ASP A 45 8.70 10.11 -9.31
N ARG A 46 8.06 9.64 -10.38
CA ARG A 46 7.14 8.49 -10.38
C ARG A 46 7.75 7.16 -9.91
N ARG A 47 9.07 7.06 -9.81
CA ARG A 47 9.74 5.82 -9.38
C ARG A 47 9.72 5.63 -7.86
N ARG A 48 9.26 6.63 -7.11
CA ARG A 48 9.17 6.56 -5.65
C ARG A 48 7.96 5.74 -5.23
N VAL A 49 8.21 4.56 -4.67
CA VAL A 49 7.16 3.69 -4.11
C VAL A 49 6.40 4.38 -2.97
N THR A 50 7.05 5.30 -2.24
CA THR A 50 6.43 6.09 -1.17
C THR A 50 5.35 7.06 -1.65
N ASN A 51 5.22 7.31 -2.96
CA ASN A 51 4.09 8.07 -3.50
C ASN A 51 2.74 7.39 -3.18
N GLY A 52 2.73 6.07 -3.00
CA GLY A 52 1.54 5.36 -2.53
C GLY A 52 1.06 5.80 -1.15
N LEU A 53 1.99 6.07 -0.22
CA LEU A 53 1.64 6.55 1.12
C LEU A 53 1.01 7.94 1.07
N TRP A 54 1.47 8.80 0.16
CA TRP A 54 0.87 10.11 -0.07
C TRP A 54 -0.53 10.00 -0.67
N LEU A 55 -0.78 9.06 -1.58
CA LEU A 55 -2.13 8.81 -2.08
C LEU A 55 -3.06 8.31 -0.98
N ILE A 56 -2.60 7.42 -0.09
CA ILE A 56 -3.37 7.01 1.07
C ILE A 56 -3.64 8.19 2.00
N ALA A 57 -2.65 9.04 2.26
CA ALA A 57 -2.83 10.25 3.07
C ALA A 57 -3.89 11.19 2.47
N VAL A 58 -3.89 11.40 1.15
CA VAL A 58 -4.93 12.16 0.46
C VAL A 58 -6.32 11.54 0.68
N LEU A 59 -6.45 10.23 0.51
CA LEU A 59 -7.72 9.53 0.71
C LEU A 59 -8.22 9.66 2.16
N LEU A 60 -7.31 9.55 3.15
CA LEU A 60 -7.65 9.73 4.56
C LEU A 60 -8.06 11.17 4.87
N CYS A 61 -7.33 12.18 4.38
CA CYS A 61 -7.68 13.58 4.59
C CYS A 61 -9.03 13.93 3.95
N VAL A 62 -9.29 13.46 2.73
CA VAL A 62 -10.58 13.64 2.05
C VAL A 62 -11.70 12.95 2.83
N TRP A 63 -11.45 11.75 3.34
CA TRP A 63 -12.42 11.00 4.13
C TRP A 63 -12.79 11.72 5.44
N VAL A 64 -11.79 12.20 6.20
CA VAL A 64 -12.00 13.00 7.41
C VAL A 64 -12.72 14.31 7.09
N THR A 65 -12.33 15.01 6.02
CA THR A 65 -13.00 16.23 5.57
C THR A 65 -14.48 15.98 5.29
N ALA A 66 -14.81 14.90 4.60
CA ALA A 66 -16.19 14.56 4.27
C ALA A 66 -17.04 14.28 5.53
N ILE A 67 -16.47 13.62 6.55
CA ILE A 67 -17.12 13.41 7.85
C ILE A 67 -17.42 14.75 8.53
N LEU A 68 -16.42 15.65 8.63
CA LEU A 68 -16.58 16.95 9.26
C LEU A 68 -17.58 17.86 8.51
N VAL A 69 -17.61 17.79 7.18
CA VAL A 69 -18.58 18.54 6.36
C VAL A 69 -20.01 18.03 6.60
N LEU A 70 -20.22 16.72 6.72
CA LEU A 70 -21.53 16.16 7.04
C LEU A 70 -21.98 16.56 8.45
N GLU A 71 -21.08 16.56 9.41
CA GLU A 71 -21.37 16.99 10.78
C GLU A 71 -21.71 18.49 10.84
N ALA A 72 -20.93 19.34 10.17
CA ALA A 72 -21.19 20.78 10.06
C ALA A 72 -22.54 21.08 9.38
N ALA A 73 -23.01 20.19 8.50
CA ALA A 73 -24.30 20.29 7.82
C ALA A 73 -25.47 19.72 8.64
N GLY A 74 -25.25 19.30 9.89
CA GLY A 74 -26.27 18.69 10.76
C GLY A 74 -26.70 17.29 10.33
N ARG A 75 -25.89 16.58 9.54
CA ARG A 75 -26.17 15.23 9.03
C ARG A 75 -25.41 14.15 9.81
N SER A 76 -25.50 14.18 11.14
CA SER A 76 -24.67 13.34 12.01
C SER A 76 -24.84 11.83 11.76
N SER A 77 -26.04 11.35 11.46
CA SER A 77 -26.23 9.94 11.10
C SER A 77 -25.44 9.54 9.84
N ALA A 78 -25.37 10.42 8.84
CA ALA A 78 -24.57 10.18 7.64
C ALA A 78 -23.06 10.27 7.93
N ALA A 79 -22.65 11.20 8.80
CA ALA A 79 -21.26 11.31 9.24
C ALA A 79 -20.79 10.03 9.97
N ILE A 80 -21.62 9.49 10.87
CA ILE A 80 -21.36 8.23 11.58
C ILE A 80 -21.24 7.06 10.60
N VAL A 81 -22.19 6.91 9.67
CA VAL A 81 -22.13 5.86 8.64
C VAL A 81 -20.86 6.00 7.80
N LEU A 82 -20.47 7.22 7.42
CA LEU A 82 -19.25 7.46 6.66
C LEU A 82 -17.99 7.20 7.50
N ALA A 83 -18.00 7.45 8.80
CA ALA A 83 -16.87 7.22 9.70
C ALA A 83 -16.62 5.74 9.96
N PHE A 84 -17.67 4.94 10.18
CA PHE A 84 -17.51 3.53 10.57
C PHE A 84 -17.74 2.53 9.42
N GLY A 85 -18.55 2.88 8.41
CA GLY A 85 -18.86 2.01 7.28
C GLY A 85 -17.61 1.52 6.52
N PRO A 86 -16.71 2.41 6.08
CA PRO A 86 -15.46 2.03 5.43
C PRO A 86 -14.54 1.19 6.32
N MET A 87 -14.56 1.38 7.65
CA MET A 87 -13.77 0.56 8.58
C MET A 87 -14.29 -0.89 8.61
N LEU A 88 -15.61 -1.07 8.71
CA LEU A 88 -16.25 -2.38 8.66
C LEU A 88 -15.98 -3.09 7.32
N LEU A 89 -16.14 -2.37 6.21
CA LEU A 89 -15.80 -2.88 4.87
C LEU A 89 -14.31 -3.22 4.76
N GLY A 90 -13.44 -2.45 5.42
CA GLY A 90 -12.01 -2.71 5.52
C GLY A 90 -11.73 -4.04 6.21
N VAL A 91 -12.36 -4.31 7.35
CA VAL A 91 -12.21 -5.59 8.08
C VAL A 91 -12.70 -6.77 7.25
N ILE A 92 -13.89 -6.66 6.65
CA ILE A 92 -14.44 -7.70 5.76
C ILE A 92 -13.50 -7.92 4.56
N GLY A 93 -13.00 -6.84 3.99
CA GLY A 93 -12.03 -6.86 2.88
C GLY A 93 -10.73 -7.56 3.27
N LEU A 94 -10.19 -7.30 4.45
CA LEU A 94 -8.97 -7.96 4.96
C LEU A 94 -9.18 -9.46 5.13
N VAL A 95 -10.32 -9.89 5.68
CA VAL A 95 -10.67 -11.32 5.77
C VAL A 95 -10.78 -11.94 4.39
N GLY A 96 -11.49 -11.27 3.47
CA GLY A 96 -11.65 -11.72 2.08
C GLY A 96 -10.32 -11.86 1.34
N VAL A 97 -9.43 -10.88 1.48
CA VAL A 97 -8.07 -10.93 0.93
C VAL A 97 -7.27 -12.05 1.58
N GLY A 98 -7.33 -12.20 2.90
CA GLY A 98 -6.64 -13.27 3.64
C GLY A 98 -7.02 -14.66 3.12
N VAL A 99 -8.31 -14.95 3.04
CA VAL A 99 -8.84 -16.22 2.50
C VAL A 99 -8.51 -16.38 1.02
N GLY A 100 -8.64 -15.31 0.23
CA GLY A 100 -8.32 -15.32 -1.20
C GLY A 100 -6.84 -15.64 -1.48
N LEU A 101 -5.91 -15.13 -0.65
CA LEU A 101 -4.48 -15.45 -0.76
C LEU A 101 -4.18 -16.91 -0.42
N LEU A 102 -4.87 -17.48 0.60
CA LEU A 102 -4.75 -18.91 0.91
C LEU A 102 -5.23 -19.77 -0.27
N ALA A 103 -6.40 -19.45 -0.83
CA ALA A 103 -6.92 -20.13 -2.01
C ALA A 103 -5.98 -19.97 -3.23
N ASN A 104 -5.42 -18.77 -3.44
CA ASN A 104 -4.47 -18.51 -4.52
C ASN A 104 -3.20 -19.36 -4.37
N SER A 105 -2.65 -19.48 -3.16
CA SER A 105 -1.51 -20.35 -2.90
C SER A 105 -1.80 -21.81 -3.28
N LEU A 106 -2.99 -22.34 -2.97
CA LEU A 106 -3.36 -23.70 -3.39
C LEU A 106 -3.36 -23.86 -4.91
N VAL A 107 -3.88 -22.88 -5.64
CA VAL A 107 -3.91 -22.90 -7.11
C VAL A 107 -2.50 -22.84 -7.69
N VAL A 108 -1.65 -21.96 -7.15
CA VAL A 108 -0.27 -21.80 -7.63
C VAL A 108 0.57 -23.03 -7.31
N ILE A 109 0.45 -23.60 -6.10
CA ILE A 109 1.16 -24.85 -5.73
C ILE A 109 0.76 -26.01 -6.64
N ARG A 110 -0.51 -26.12 -7.01
CA ARG A 110 -0.97 -27.18 -7.94
C ARG A 110 -0.43 -27.03 -9.36
N ARG A 111 -0.14 -25.81 -9.81
CA ARG A 111 0.32 -25.53 -11.19
C ARG A 111 1.84 -25.46 -11.32
N GLU A 112 2.50 -24.88 -10.34
CA GLU A 112 3.92 -24.53 -10.37
C GLU A 112 4.75 -25.35 -9.37
N GLY A 113 4.11 -26.15 -8.51
CA GLY A 113 4.76 -26.94 -7.47
C GLY A 113 4.95 -26.22 -6.13
N LEU A 114 5.39 -26.99 -5.12
CA LEU A 114 5.67 -26.47 -3.78
C LEU A 114 7.07 -25.87 -3.71
N SER A 115 7.16 -24.60 -3.35
CA SER A 115 8.43 -23.92 -3.05
C SER A 115 8.20 -22.80 -2.04
N LEU A 116 9.27 -22.25 -1.47
CA LEU A 116 9.17 -21.07 -0.58
C LEU A 116 8.47 -19.90 -1.28
N ALA A 117 8.66 -19.75 -2.59
CA ALA A 117 8.04 -18.68 -3.36
C ALA A 117 6.51 -18.83 -3.48
N THR A 118 6.00 -20.06 -3.56
CA THR A 118 4.56 -20.34 -3.68
C THR A 118 3.82 -20.31 -2.33
N LEU A 119 4.57 -20.28 -1.22
CA LEU A 119 4.06 -20.15 0.15
C LEU A 119 3.92 -18.69 0.64
N VAL A 120 4.56 -17.72 -0.01
CA VAL A 120 4.48 -16.29 0.37
C VAL A 120 3.03 -15.78 0.50
N PRO A 121 2.11 -16.08 -0.45
CA PRO A 121 0.72 -15.64 -0.33
C PRO A 121 -0.02 -16.26 0.84
N ALA A 122 0.17 -17.56 1.07
CA ALA A 122 -0.41 -18.24 2.24
C ALA A 122 0.09 -17.63 3.55
N ALA A 123 1.40 -17.39 3.70
CA ALA A 123 1.95 -16.77 4.90
C ALA A 123 1.36 -15.38 5.17
N MET A 124 1.23 -14.55 4.13
CA MET A 124 0.59 -13.24 4.24
C MET A 124 -0.91 -13.35 4.55
N GLY A 125 -1.61 -14.28 3.91
CA GLY A 125 -3.03 -14.52 4.15
C GLY A 125 -3.31 -14.90 5.61
N LEU A 126 -2.49 -15.80 6.17
CA LEU A 126 -2.54 -16.14 7.59
C LEU A 126 -2.22 -14.95 8.49
N ALA A 127 -1.21 -14.14 8.15
CA ALA A 127 -0.87 -12.96 8.93
C ALA A 127 -2.02 -11.92 8.95
N LEU A 128 -2.69 -11.70 7.82
CA LEU A 128 -3.86 -10.81 7.74
C LEU A 128 -5.03 -11.33 8.59
N LEU A 129 -5.28 -12.64 8.58
CA LEU A 129 -6.34 -13.24 9.40
C LEU A 129 -6.01 -13.19 10.89
N ALA A 130 -4.74 -13.42 11.26
CA ALA A 130 -4.26 -13.29 12.62
C ALA A 130 -4.40 -11.85 13.13
N GLU A 131 -4.11 -10.86 12.29
CA GLU A 131 -4.28 -9.43 12.59
C GLU A 131 -5.75 -9.10 12.90
N VAL A 132 -6.68 -9.57 12.06
CA VAL A 132 -8.12 -9.37 12.29
C VAL A 132 -8.59 -10.05 13.57
N PHE A 133 -8.14 -11.30 13.80
CA PHE A 133 -8.47 -12.05 15.01
C PHE A 133 -7.96 -11.34 16.27
N LEU A 134 -6.72 -10.86 16.25
CA LEU A 134 -6.09 -10.14 17.36
C LEU A 134 -6.81 -8.81 17.64
N GLY A 135 -7.23 -8.09 16.60
CA GLY A 135 -8.03 -6.88 16.74
C GLY A 135 -9.41 -7.15 17.35
N ALA A 136 -10.09 -8.21 16.92
CA ALA A 136 -11.36 -8.63 17.50
C ALA A 136 -11.20 -9.07 18.97
N HIS A 137 -10.12 -9.78 19.28
CA HIS A 137 -9.81 -10.19 20.65
C HIS A 137 -9.54 -8.97 21.54
N LEU A 138 -8.79 -7.98 21.06
CA LEU A 138 -8.58 -6.71 21.77
C LEU A 138 -9.90 -5.98 22.03
N LEU A 139 -10.80 -5.92 21.04
CA LEU A 139 -12.11 -5.27 21.21
C LEU A 139 -12.96 -5.96 22.28
N HIS A 140 -13.04 -7.29 22.25
CA HIS A 140 -13.76 -8.07 23.27
C HIS A 140 -13.13 -7.91 24.66
N ALA A 141 -11.81 -7.96 24.73
CA ALA A 141 -11.05 -7.70 25.94
C ALA A 141 -11.35 -6.30 26.54
N LEU A 142 -11.45 -5.26 25.71
CA LEU A 142 -11.82 -3.92 26.16
C LEU A 142 -13.25 -3.87 26.72
N THR A 143 -14.18 -4.69 26.21
CA THR A 143 -15.56 -4.76 26.74
C THR A 143 -15.67 -5.50 28.08
N GLU A 144 -14.80 -6.47 28.34
CA GLU A 144 -14.77 -7.26 29.59
C GLU A 144 -13.91 -6.61 30.68
N GLY A 145 -13.18 -5.54 30.35
CA GLY A 145 -12.22 -4.90 31.25
C GLY A 145 -10.89 -5.66 31.28
N ILE A 146 -9.90 -5.16 30.54
CA ILE A 146 -8.54 -5.72 30.52
C ILE A 146 -7.56 -4.94 31.38
N SER A 147 -6.53 -5.65 31.83
CA SER A 147 -5.35 -5.02 32.40
C SER A 147 -4.64 -4.12 31.38
N ALA A 148 -4.07 -3.02 31.85
CA ALA A 148 -3.27 -2.12 31.02
C ALA A 148 -2.09 -2.83 30.34
N VAL A 149 -1.48 -3.81 31.01
CA VAL A 149 -0.37 -4.61 30.45
C VAL A 149 -0.86 -5.43 29.26
N THR A 150 -2.02 -6.09 29.37
CA THR A 150 -2.60 -6.85 28.26
C THR A 150 -2.94 -5.92 27.08
N ALA A 151 -3.55 -4.75 27.34
CA ALA A 151 -3.85 -3.77 26.30
C ALA A 151 -2.57 -3.30 25.58
N VAL A 152 -1.50 -3.04 26.33
CA VAL A 152 -0.20 -2.63 25.80
C VAL A 152 0.35 -3.70 24.85
N LEU A 153 0.39 -4.95 25.30
CA LEU A 153 0.96 -6.06 24.52
C LEU A 153 0.15 -6.36 23.25
N LEU A 154 -1.18 -6.36 23.33
CA LEU A 154 -2.04 -6.61 22.18
C LEU A 154 -1.89 -5.53 21.11
N VAL A 155 -1.92 -4.25 21.49
CA VAL A 155 -1.72 -3.14 20.54
C VAL A 155 -0.29 -3.12 19.99
N ALA A 156 0.72 -3.40 20.82
CA ALA A 156 2.10 -3.52 20.36
C ALA A 156 2.28 -4.61 19.29
N LEU A 157 1.52 -5.70 19.38
CA LEU A 157 1.51 -6.78 18.40
C LEU A 157 0.74 -6.43 17.11
N LEU A 158 -0.30 -5.60 17.21
CA LEU A 158 -1.06 -5.10 16.06
C LEU A 158 -0.30 -4.04 15.24
N ILE A 159 0.55 -3.21 15.86
CA ILE A 159 1.24 -2.11 15.16
C ILE A 159 2.03 -2.58 13.91
N PRO A 160 2.87 -3.63 13.98
CA PRO A 160 3.58 -4.14 12.80
C PRO A 160 2.63 -4.64 11.69
N GLY A 161 1.56 -5.34 12.07
CA GLY A 161 0.57 -5.86 11.12
C GLY A 161 -0.19 -4.74 10.41
N ALA A 162 -0.70 -3.77 11.18
CA ALA A 162 -1.32 -2.57 10.67
C ALA A 162 -0.41 -1.78 9.71
N LEU A 163 0.89 -1.66 10.02
CA LEU A 163 1.86 -1.02 9.13
C LEU A 163 2.06 -1.79 7.82
N VAL A 164 2.07 -3.12 7.86
CA VAL A 164 2.17 -3.95 6.66
C VAL A 164 0.90 -3.84 5.81
N VAL A 165 -0.28 -3.84 6.42
CA VAL A 165 -1.57 -3.60 5.74
C VAL A 165 -1.58 -2.23 5.07
N LEU A 166 -1.18 -1.18 5.78
CA LEU A 166 -1.10 0.18 5.24
C LEU A 166 -0.14 0.26 4.05
N GLN A 167 1.04 -0.35 4.17
CA GLN A 167 2.03 -0.39 3.10
C GLN A 167 1.53 -1.20 1.89
N LEU A 168 0.83 -2.31 2.11
CA LEU A 168 0.25 -3.12 1.04
C LEU A 168 -0.84 -2.34 0.30
N ALA A 169 -1.71 -1.65 1.03
CA ALA A 169 -2.72 -0.77 0.45
C ALA A 169 -2.08 0.36 -0.37
N ALA A 170 -1.08 1.05 0.20
CA ALA A 170 -0.33 2.11 -0.47
C ALA A 170 0.38 1.60 -1.74
N TYR A 171 1.01 0.43 -1.67
CA TYR A 171 1.69 -0.20 -2.80
C TYR A 171 0.69 -0.57 -3.91
N THR A 172 -0.48 -1.10 -3.53
CA THR A 172 -1.56 -1.48 -4.46
C THR A 172 -2.15 -0.26 -5.16
N VAL A 173 -2.54 0.76 -4.40
CA VAL A 173 -3.06 2.03 -4.96
C VAL A 173 -2.04 2.63 -5.93
N TYR A 174 -0.75 2.66 -5.53
CA TYR A 174 0.26 3.23 -6.39
C TYR A 174 0.58 2.40 -7.62
N ALA A 175 0.54 1.07 -7.54
CA ALA A 175 0.73 0.21 -8.69
C ALA A 175 -0.35 0.45 -9.77
N VAL A 176 -1.60 0.69 -9.36
CA VAL A 176 -2.70 1.04 -10.26
C VAL A 176 -2.45 2.38 -10.94
N VAL A 177 -2.04 3.41 -10.17
CA VAL A 177 -1.72 4.74 -10.70
C VAL A 177 -0.50 4.69 -11.61
N HIS A 178 0.58 4.02 -11.19
CA HIS A 178 1.83 3.90 -11.94
C HIS A 178 1.60 3.28 -13.33
N ARG A 179 0.72 2.29 -13.44
CA ARG A 179 0.37 1.66 -14.73
C ARG A 179 -0.33 2.62 -15.71
N ARG A 180 -0.97 3.68 -15.20
CA ARG A 180 -1.68 4.69 -16.00
C ARG A 180 -0.77 5.86 -16.40
N LEU A 181 0.43 5.96 -15.82
CA LEU A 181 1.36 7.04 -16.15
C LEU A 181 1.92 6.83 -17.56
N PRO A 182 2.05 7.89 -18.38
CA PRO A 182 2.52 7.76 -19.76
C PRO A 182 3.90 7.11 -19.86
N GLY A 183 4.15 6.28 -20.86
CA GLY A 183 5.49 5.80 -21.18
C GLY A 183 6.45 6.96 -21.47
N GLY A 184 7.74 6.78 -21.21
CA GLY A 184 8.75 7.78 -21.59
C GLY A 184 8.79 7.93 -23.10
N ARG A 185 8.68 9.17 -23.60
CA ARG A 185 8.97 9.51 -25.00
C ARG A 185 10.49 9.68 -25.17
N ASP A 186 10.96 9.54 -26.40
CA ASP A 186 12.34 9.84 -26.82
C ASP A 186 13.42 9.03 -26.08
N ALA A 187 13.13 7.77 -25.78
CA ALA A 187 14.11 6.88 -25.17
C ALA A 187 15.09 6.35 -26.23
N GLY A 188 16.39 6.50 -25.97
CA GLY A 188 17.45 5.97 -26.83
C GLY A 188 17.75 4.49 -26.60
N VAL A 189 17.15 3.87 -25.58
CA VAL A 189 17.33 2.45 -25.30
C VAL A 189 16.09 1.81 -24.68
N VAL A 190 15.79 0.59 -25.11
CA VAL A 190 14.79 -0.30 -24.55
C VAL A 190 15.52 -1.51 -23.95
N VAL A 191 15.38 -1.72 -22.64
CA VAL A 191 15.96 -2.87 -21.92
C VAL A 191 14.84 -3.83 -21.54
N VAL A 192 14.92 -5.08 -22.00
CA VAL A 192 13.99 -6.14 -21.62
C VAL A 192 14.60 -6.97 -20.50
N LEU A 193 13.89 -7.07 -19.37
CA LEU A 193 14.35 -7.82 -18.21
C LEU A 193 13.97 -9.30 -18.28
N GLY A 194 14.96 -10.16 -18.01
CA GLY A 194 14.83 -11.59 -17.82
C GLY A 194 13.77 -12.04 -16.80
N SER A 195 13.21 -13.23 -17.00
CA SER A 195 12.20 -13.86 -16.14
C SER A 195 12.13 -15.38 -16.21
N GLY A 196 13.19 -16.05 -16.67
CA GLY A 196 13.28 -17.50 -16.78
C GLY A 196 12.92 -18.08 -18.15
N LEU A 197 13.60 -19.17 -18.49
CA LEU A 197 13.43 -19.99 -19.68
C LEU A 197 12.79 -21.35 -19.38
N ASN A 198 12.28 -22.01 -20.44
CA ASN A 198 11.95 -23.42 -20.44
C ASN A 198 12.87 -24.12 -21.46
N GLY A 199 13.95 -24.73 -20.97
CA GLY A 199 15.07 -25.15 -21.81
C GLY A 199 15.72 -23.95 -22.50
N GLU A 200 15.67 -23.89 -23.83
CA GLU A 200 16.13 -22.74 -24.61
C GLU A 200 15.00 -21.80 -25.05
N ARG A 201 13.74 -22.13 -24.71
CA ARG A 201 12.58 -21.37 -25.16
C ARG A 201 12.16 -20.33 -24.13
N LEU A 202 11.73 -19.17 -24.61
CA LEU A 202 11.10 -18.15 -23.77
C LEU A 202 9.85 -18.71 -23.10
N THR A 203 9.74 -18.53 -21.79
CA THR A 203 8.49 -18.76 -21.07
C THR A 203 7.40 -17.78 -21.55
N PRO A 204 6.10 -18.07 -21.33
CA PRO A 204 5.03 -17.13 -21.67
C PRO A 204 5.21 -15.73 -21.05
N LEU A 205 5.76 -15.67 -19.83
CA LEU A 205 6.09 -14.41 -19.16
C LEU A 205 7.20 -13.65 -19.89
N LEU A 206 8.31 -14.33 -20.20
CA LEU A 206 9.45 -13.71 -20.84
C LEU A 206 9.13 -13.28 -22.27
N ARG A 207 8.36 -14.09 -23.00
CA ARG A 207 7.82 -13.72 -24.32
C ARG A 207 6.98 -12.44 -24.23
N SER A 208 6.05 -12.35 -23.28
CA SER A 208 5.22 -11.14 -23.15
C SER A 208 6.04 -9.87 -22.86
N ARG A 209 7.14 -10.00 -22.11
CA ARG A 209 8.09 -8.89 -21.88
C ARG A 209 8.84 -8.50 -23.16
N MET A 210 9.28 -9.49 -23.92
CA MET A 210 9.93 -9.27 -25.22
C MET A 210 8.99 -8.62 -26.23
N ASP A 211 7.74 -9.07 -26.31
CA ASP A 211 6.75 -8.52 -27.23
C ASP A 211 6.50 -7.03 -26.93
N LEU A 212 6.38 -6.67 -25.64
CA LEU A 212 6.29 -5.27 -25.22
C LEU A 212 7.58 -4.48 -25.53
N GLY A 213 8.75 -5.08 -25.31
CA GLY A 213 10.04 -4.45 -25.63
C GLY A 213 10.18 -4.14 -27.12
N ILE A 214 9.82 -5.11 -27.96
CA ILE A 214 9.84 -5.00 -29.41
C ILE A 214 8.80 -3.98 -29.90
N SER A 215 7.60 -3.95 -29.30
CA SER A 215 6.60 -2.95 -29.67
C SER A 215 7.04 -1.54 -29.34
N GLU A 216 7.66 -1.32 -28.17
CA GLU A 216 8.19 0.00 -27.79
C GLU A 216 9.41 0.40 -28.63
N PHE A 217 10.28 -0.55 -28.96
CA PHE A 217 11.39 -0.33 -29.89
C PHE A 217 10.87 0.17 -31.24
N ARG A 218 9.88 -0.54 -31.84
CA ARG A 218 9.29 -0.16 -33.12
C ARG A 218 8.60 1.20 -33.04
N ARG A 219 7.82 1.44 -31.99
CA ARG A 219 7.17 2.74 -31.75
C ARG A 219 8.18 3.89 -31.72
N LEU A 220 9.32 3.71 -31.06
CA LEU A 220 10.38 4.71 -31.00
C LEU A 220 11.06 4.94 -32.37
N VAL A 221 11.22 3.88 -33.17
CA VAL A 221 11.70 3.99 -34.56
C VAL A 221 10.70 4.73 -35.44
N ASP A 222 9.39 4.41 -35.32
CA ASP A 222 8.31 5.06 -36.05
C ASP A 222 8.19 6.55 -35.69
N ASP A 223 8.49 6.91 -34.43
CA ASP A 223 8.59 8.29 -33.95
C ASP A 223 9.85 9.03 -34.47
N GLY A 224 10.69 8.38 -35.30
CA GLY A 224 11.92 8.93 -35.89
C GLY A 224 13.17 8.78 -35.02
N GLY A 225 13.10 8.01 -33.94
CA GLY A 225 14.24 7.68 -33.08
C GLY A 225 15.11 6.56 -33.63
N ASP A 226 16.27 6.36 -33.00
CA ASP A 226 17.23 5.29 -33.34
C ASP A 226 17.64 4.51 -32.07
N PRO A 227 16.70 3.79 -31.43
CA PRO A 227 16.94 3.16 -30.14
C PRO A 227 17.77 1.88 -30.28
N PHE A 228 18.44 1.50 -29.19
CA PHE A 228 18.98 0.14 -29.01
C PHE A 228 18.00 -0.73 -28.23
N LEU A 229 17.93 -2.03 -28.54
CA LEU A 229 17.25 -3.04 -27.76
C LEU A 229 18.29 -3.86 -26.98
N VAL A 230 18.23 -3.84 -25.65
CA VAL A 230 19.09 -4.63 -24.77
C VAL A 230 18.28 -5.79 -24.19
N CYS A 231 18.72 -7.00 -24.48
CA CYS A 231 18.19 -8.22 -23.85
C CYS A 231 19.04 -8.52 -22.61
N SER A 232 18.50 -8.32 -21.40
CA SER A 232 19.26 -8.42 -20.14
C SER A 232 18.75 -9.53 -19.24
N GLY A 233 19.60 -10.55 -19.05
CA GLY A 233 19.36 -11.69 -18.19
C GLY A 233 20.49 -12.71 -18.32
N GLY A 234 21.15 -13.04 -17.20
CA GLY A 234 22.16 -14.09 -17.16
C GLY A 234 21.58 -15.49 -17.19
N ARG A 235 22.38 -16.48 -16.79
CA ARG A 235 22.00 -17.89 -16.79
C ARG A 235 21.51 -18.32 -15.41
N GLY A 236 20.24 -18.73 -15.33
CA GLY A 236 19.69 -19.39 -14.15
C GLY A 236 20.35 -20.75 -13.88
N HIS A 237 20.20 -21.28 -12.67
CA HIS A 237 20.80 -22.56 -12.27
C HIS A 237 20.31 -23.73 -13.16
N ASP A 238 19.03 -23.72 -13.51
CA ASP A 238 18.37 -24.77 -14.28
C ASP A 238 18.34 -24.48 -15.80
N GLU A 239 19.07 -23.47 -16.27
CA GLU A 239 19.01 -23.00 -17.65
C GLU A 239 20.24 -23.41 -18.47
N VAL A 240 19.99 -23.86 -19.70
CA VAL A 240 21.04 -24.33 -20.62
C VAL A 240 21.82 -23.15 -21.22
N ILE A 241 21.14 -22.03 -21.44
CA ILE A 241 21.69 -20.80 -22.00
C ILE A 241 21.26 -19.60 -21.14
N ALA A 242 21.99 -18.48 -21.24
CA ALA A 242 21.56 -17.24 -20.58
C ALA A 242 20.24 -16.73 -21.18
N GLU A 243 19.39 -16.16 -20.34
CA GLU A 243 18.10 -15.60 -20.79
C GLU A 243 18.29 -14.54 -21.89
N GLY A 244 19.30 -13.69 -21.76
CA GLY A 244 19.68 -12.65 -22.73
C GLY A 244 20.01 -13.21 -24.11
N GLU A 245 20.61 -14.40 -24.17
CA GLU A 245 20.93 -15.09 -25.42
C GLU A 245 19.64 -15.51 -26.15
N ALA A 246 18.73 -16.17 -25.42
CA ALA A 246 17.44 -16.64 -25.93
C ALA A 246 16.55 -15.46 -26.38
N MET A 247 16.50 -14.40 -25.57
CA MET A 247 15.77 -13.16 -25.87
C MET A 247 16.27 -12.50 -27.15
N ALA A 248 17.58 -12.42 -27.35
CA ALA A 248 18.13 -11.84 -28.56
C ALA A 248 17.89 -12.71 -29.81
N ARG A 249 17.94 -14.05 -29.70
CA ARG A 249 17.54 -14.94 -30.81
C ARG A 249 16.09 -14.67 -31.21
N TYR A 250 15.21 -14.49 -30.24
CA TYR A 250 13.83 -14.15 -30.49
C TYR A 250 13.66 -12.77 -31.14
N ALA A 251 14.37 -11.74 -30.64
CA ALA A 251 14.35 -10.40 -31.22
C ALA A 251 14.77 -10.38 -32.69
N LEU A 252 15.86 -11.08 -33.05
CA LEU A 252 16.31 -11.25 -34.43
C LEU A 252 15.24 -11.92 -35.29
N ALA A 253 14.61 -12.98 -34.79
CA ALA A 253 13.51 -13.67 -35.49
C ALA A 253 12.26 -12.79 -35.66
N GLN A 254 12.10 -11.75 -34.84
CA GLN A 254 11.06 -10.72 -34.96
C GLN A 254 11.49 -9.53 -35.83
N GLY A 255 12.66 -9.60 -36.48
CA GLY A 255 13.15 -8.59 -37.42
C GLY A 255 13.85 -7.40 -36.76
N ILE A 256 14.26 -7.49 -35.49
CA ILE A 256 15.10 -6.45 -34.89
C ILE A 256 16.49 -6.47 -35.55
N PRO A 257 17.02 -5.34 -36.04
CA PRO A 257 18.35 -5.28 -36.65
C PRO A 257 19.45 -5.70 -35.67
N SER A 258 20.40 -6.52 -36.12
CA SER A 258 21.50 -7.01 -35.27
C SER A 258 22.41 -5.90 -34.76
N ASN A 259 22.62 -4.84 -35.53
CA ASN A 259 23.39 -3.65 -35.16
C ASN A 259 22.68 -2.72 -34.15
N ARG A 260 21.44 -3.04 -33.77
CA ARG A 260 20.65 -2.35 -32.74
C ARG A 260 20.29 -3.26 -31.57
N LEU A 261 20.85 -4.46 -31.53
CA LEU A 261 20.55 -5.47 -30.53
C LEU A 261 21.78 -5.76 -29.67
N LEU A 262 21.64 -5.60 -28.36
CA LEU A 262 22.67 -5.89 -27.37
C LEU A 262 22.24 -7.02 -26.43
N ARG A 263 23.23 -7.75 -25.92
CA ARG A 263 23.06 -8.93 -25.08
C ARG A 263 23.80 -8.74 -23.76
N GLU A 264 23.06 -8.68 -22.67
CA GLU A 264 23.62 -8.71 -21.32
C GLU A 264 23.28 -10.07 -20.69
N VAL A 265 24.32 -10.85 -20.37
CA VAL A 265 24.23 -12.28 -20.01
C VAL A 265 24.90 -12.64 -18.68
N ARG A 266 25.26 -11.66 -17.86
CA ARG A 266 26.01 -11.83 -16.60
C ARG A 266 25.12 -11.72 -15.36
N SER A 267 24.00 -11.03 -15.46
CA SER A 267 23.14 -10.70 -14.34
C SER A 267 22.47 -11.92 -13.67
N THR A 268 22.35 -11.87 -12.35
CA THR A 268 21.60 -12.84 -11.53
C THR A 268 20.45 -12.20 -10.77
N THR A 269 20.41 -10.86 -10.73
CA THR A 269 19.36 -10.09 -10.08
C THR A 269 18.83 -8.97 -10.98
N THR A 270 17.64 -8.46 -10.67
CA THR A 270 17.06 -7.30 -11.35
C THR A 270 17.96 -6.05 -11.25
N GLU A 271 18.64 -5.86 -10.12
CA GLU A 271 19.55 -4.73 -9.94
C GLU A 271 20.78 -4.86 -10.84
N GLU A 272 21.33 -6.07 -10.94
CA GLU A 272 22.41 -6.38 -11.88
C GLU A 272 21.97 -6.25 -13.34
N ASN A 273 20.77 -6.69 -13.71
CA ASN A 273 20.24 -6.48 -15.07
C ASN A 273 20.35 -5.00 -15.47
N LEU A 274 19.82 -4.11 -14.61
CA LEU A 274 19.80 -2.67 -14.86
C LEU A 274 21.21 -2.07 -14.90
N ARG A 275 22.06 -2.45 -13.93
CA ARG A 275 23.43 -1.94 -13.82
C ARG A 275 24.31 -2.43 -14.98
N TYR A 276 24.31 -3.72 -15.27
CA TYR A 276 25.10 -4.31 -16.34
C TYR A 276 24.61 -3.89 -17.73
N SER A 277 23.31 -3.63 -17.90
CA SER A 277 22.81 -3.02 -19.15
C SER A 277 23.38 -1.61 -19.36
N ALA A 278 23.43 -0.80 -18.30
CA ALA A 278 24.01 0.55 -18.38
C ALA A 278 25.54 0.50 -18.61
N GLU A 279 26.25 -0.41 -17.94
CA GLU A 279 27.67 -0.66 -18.16
C GLU A 279 27.95 -1.11 -19.61
N LEU A 280 27.12 -2.01 -20.17
CA LEU A 280 27.26 -2.49 -21.54
C LEU A 280 27.08 -1.37 -22.56
N LEU A 281 26.07 -0.51 -22.39
CA LEU A 281 25.88 0.66 -23.27
C LEU A 281 27.10 1.59 -23.21
N ALA A 282 27.66 1.81 -22.01
CA ALA A 282 28.83 2.64 -21.85
C ALA A 282 30.09 2.03 -22.49
N SER A 283 30.30 0.71 -22.36
CA SER A 283 31.47 0.03 -22.95
C SER A 283 31.43 0.02 -24.48
N GLU A 284 30.24 0.01 -25.07
CA GLU A 284 30.02 0.11 -26.52
C GLU A 284 30.06 1.56 -27.03
N GLY A 285 30.30 2.55 -26.15
CA GLY A 285 30.31 3.97 -26.52
C GLY A 285 28.94 4.51 -26.93
N ILE A 286 27.85 3.82 -26.56
CA ILE A 286 26.49 4.19 -26.92
C ILE A 286 25.98 5.25 -25.96
N ALA A 287 25.85 6.49 -26.46
CA ALA A 287 25.20 7.56 -25.74
C ALA A 287 23.68 7.38 -25.76
N TRP A 288 23.03 7.52 -24.60
CA TRP A 288 21.58 7.41 -24.46
C TRP A 288 21.05 8.44 -23.47
N THR A 289 19.85 8.97 -23.73
CA THR A 289 19.21 10.01 -22.92
C THR A 289 18.30 9.42 -21.84
N ARG A 290 17.50 8.42 -22.23
CA ARG A 290 16.52 7.74 -21.38
C ARG A 290 16.43 6.27 -21.74
N MET A 291 16.09 5.49 -20.72
CA MET A 291 15.90 4.04 -20.82
C MET A 291 14.43 3.67 -20.60
N LEU A 292 13.84 2.90 -21.51
CA LEU A 292 12.60 2.18 -21.24
C LEU A 292 12.97 0.78 -20.76
N VAL A 293 12.43 0.37 -19.61
CA VAL A 293 12.65 -0.96 -19.06
C VAL A 293 11.36 -1.74 -19.18
N THR A 294 11.32 -2.81 -19.96
CA THR A 294 10.14 -3.67 -20.06
C THR A 294 10.26 -4.89 -19.15
N THR A 295 9.20 -5.15 -18.41
CA THR A 295 9.12 -6.25 -17.44
C THR A 295 7.66 -6.66 -17.24
N SER A 296 7.36 -7.59 -16.32
CA SER A 296 5.98 -8.00 -16.04
C SER A 296 5.19 -6.90 -15.30
N SER A 297 3.88 -6.85 -15.51
CA SER A 297 2.98 -5.85 -14.89
C SER A 297 3.10 -5.72 -13.37
N PHE A 298 3.24 -6.83 -12.65
CA PHE A 298 3.43 -6.82 -11.20
C PHE A 298 4.81 -6.33 -10.75
N HIS A 299 5.81 -6.35 -11.65
CA HIS A 299 7.22 -6.03 -11.35
C HIS A 299 7.62 -4.59 -11.71
N ALA A 300 6.85 -3.93 -12.59
CA ALA A 300 7.18 -2.61 -13.13
C ALA A 300 7.45 -1.55 -12.04
N LEU A 301 6.64 -1.51 -10.98
CA LEU A 301 6.82 -0.53 -9.90
C LEU A 301 8.15 -0.74 -9.15
N ARG A 302 8.51 -1.99 -8.85
CA ARG A 302 9.78 -2.31 -8.19
C ARG A 302 10.96 -2.02 -9.12
N ALA A 303 10.89 -2.42 -10.39
CA ALA A 303 11.91 -2.12 -11.39
C ALA A 303 12.15 -0.60 -11.51
N GLY A 304 11.07 0.19 -11.56
CA GLY A 304 11.17 1.66 -11.53
C GLY A 304 11.88 2.17 -10.26
N SER A 305 11.55 1.63 -9.08
CA SER A 305 12.25 2.00 -7.85
C SER A 305 13.74 1.65 -7.86
N LEU A 306 14.15 0.58 -8.54
CA LEU A 306 15.55 0.19 -8.66
C LEU A 306 16.29 1.14 -9.60
N THR A 307 15.71 1.50 -10.75
CA THR A 307 16.34 2.45 -11.68
C THR A 307 16.60 3.81 -11.02
N ARG A 308 15.68 4.26 -10.17
CA ARG A 308 15.87 5.48 -9.35
C ARG A 308 17.07 5.37 -8.43
N ARG A 309 17.24 4.23 -7.75
CA ARG A 309 18.35 4.01 -6.81
C ARG A 309 19.70 3.96 -7.52
N LEU A 310 19.73 3.39 -8.72
CA LEU A 310 20.91 3.36 -9.58
C LEU A 310 21.18 4.70 -10.29
N GLY A 311 20.34 5.72 -10.09
CA GLY A 311 20.50 7.02 -10.76
C GLY A 311 20.20 6.98 -12.27
N LEU A 312 19.65 5.90 -12.80
CA LEU A 312 19.40 5.72 -14.23
C LEU A 312 18.17 6.53 -14.66
N PRO A 313 18.21 7.36 -15.73
CA PRO A 313 17.05 8.07 -16.25
C PRO A 313 16.12 7.10 -17.00
N ALA A 314 15.40 6.27 -16.25
CA ALA A 314 14.62 5.16 -16.81
C ALA A 314 13.14 5.18 -16.41
N THR A 315 12.28 4.62 -17.27
CA THR A 315 10.85 4.37 -17.00
C THR A 315 10.56 2.88 -17.17
N ALA A 316 9.94 2.26 -16.17
CA ALA A 316 9.60 0.84 -16.22
C ALA A 316 8.16 0.62 -16.70
N LEU A 317 7.98 -0.27 -17.68
CA LEU A 317 6.72 -0.63 -18.31
C LEU A 317 6.39 -2.10 -18.02
N GLY A 318 5.10 -2.35 -17.79
CA GLY A 318 4.59 -3.64 -17.35
C GLY A 318 3.82 -4.39 -18.44
N ALA A 319 4.40 -5.48 -18.93
CA ALA A 319 3.79 -6.41 -19.87
C ALA A 319 2.63 -7.20 -19.23
N PRO A 320 1.60 -7.56 -20.02
CA PRO A 320 0.50 -8.41 -19.56
C PRO A 320 1.00 -9.68 -18.86
N THR A 321 0.24 -10.15 -17.87
CA THR A 321 0.61 -11.34 -17.08
C THR A 321 -0.64 -12.19 -16.84
N ALA A 322 -0.52 -13.51 -16.77
CA ALA A 322 -1.64 -14.41 -16.48
C ALA A 322 -2.29 -14.09 -15.12
N LEU A 323 -3.63 -14.00 -15.08
CA LEU A 323 -4.37 -13.55 -13.90
C LEU A 323 -4.13 -14.41 -12.66
N TYR A 324 -4.04 -15.75 -12.80
CA TYR A 324 -3.84 -16.66 -11.67
C TYR A 324 -2.49 -16.45 -10.95
N PHE A 325 -1.48 -15.97 -11.69
CA PHE A 325 -0.11 -15.75 -11.19
C PHE A 325 0.09 -14.35 -10.60
N ARG A 326 -0.74 -13.37 -11.00
CA ARG A 326 -0.58 -11.97 -10.59
C ARG A 326 -0.59 -11.75 -9.07
N PRO A 327 -1.53 -12.30 -8.27
CA PRO A 327 -1.57 -12.01 -6.83
C PRO A 327 -0.29 -12.47 -6.13
N ALA A 328 0.12 -13.71 -6.36
CA ALA A 328 1.32 -14.27 -5.76
C ALA A 328 2.59 -13.50 -6.16
N ALA A 329 2.72 -13.19 -7.45
CA ALA A 329 3.87 -12.45 -7.95
C ALA A 329 3.91 -11.00 -7.44
N PHE A 330 2.77 -10.31 -7.43
CA PHE A 330 2.64 -8.95 -6.88
C PHE A 330 3.02 -8.88 -5.41
N LEU A 331 2.55 -9.85 -4.62
CA LEU A 331 2.87 -9.89 -3.20
C LEU A 331 4.35 -10.15 -2.94
N ARG A 332 5.00 -10.99 -3.75
CA ARG A 332 6.45 -11.16 -3.69
C ARG A 332 7.20 -9.85 -3.95
N GLU A 333 6.76 -9.06 -4.93
CA GLU A 333 7.38 -7.75 -5.20
C GLU A 333 7.16 -6.77 -4.06
N PHE A 334 5.97 -6.77 -3.45
CA PHE A 334 5.69 -6.01 -2.25
C PHE A 334 6.60 -6.41 -1.09
N VAL A 335 6.71 -7.71 -0.80
CA VAL A 335 7.60 -8.24 0.27
C VAL A 335 9.04 -7.85 0.00
N ALA A 336 9.51 -7.94 -1.24
CA ALA A 336 10.85 -7.51 -1.60
C ALA A 336 11.09 -6.02 -1.30
N VAL A 337 10.09 -5.15 -1.54
CA VAL A 337 10.14 -3.73 -1.17
C VAL A 337 10.18 -3.56 0.35
N VAL A 338 9.33 -4.26 1.11
CA VAL A 338 9.30 -4.18 2.58
C VAL A 338 10.65 -4.62 3.18
N VAL A 339 11.21 -5.73 2.70
CA VAL A 339 12.53 -6.23 3.13
C VAL A 339 13.64 -5.24 2.77
N HIS A 340 13.55 -4.62 1.60
CA HIS A 340 14.51 -3.61 1.16
C HIS A 340 14.54 -2.39 2.09
N TYR A 341 13.38 -1.98 2.59
CA TYR A 341 13.24 -0.87 3.55
C TYR A 341 13.19 -1.34 5.02
N ARG A 342 13.65 -2.57 5.33
CA ARG A 342 13.54 -3.18 6.68
C ARG A 342 14.02 -2.28 7.82
N ARG A 343 15.13 -1.55 7.63
CA ARG A 343 15.67 -0.67 8.69
C ARG A 343 14.70 0.47 9.01
N ALA A 344 14.18 1.14 7.98
CA ALA A 344 13.21 2.21 8.15
C ALA A 344 11.91 1.67 8.77
N ASN A 345 11.45 0.50 8.30
CA ASN A 345 10.26 -0.15 8.84
C ASN A 345 10.42 -0.51 10.32
N LEU A 346 11.56 -1.09 10.72
CA LEU A 346 11.86 -1.41 12.11
C LEU A 346 11.91 -0.16 13.00
N ILE A 347 12.51 0.93 12.52
CA ILE A 347 12.57 2.20 13.25
C ILE A 347 11.14 2.76 13.46
N VAL A 348 10.33 2.81 12.39
CA VAL A 348 8.95 3.30 12.49
C VAL A 348 8.13 2.42 13.45
N CYS A 349 8.23 1.09 13.35
CA CYS A 349 7.58 0.18 14.29
C CYS A 349 8.00 0.46 15.73
N ALA A 350 9.31 0.55 16.00
CA ALA A 350 9.83 0.78 17.34
C ALA A 350 9.36 2.12 17.93
N VAL A 351 9.35 3.18 17.12
CA VAL A 351 8.85 4.49 17.52
C VAL A 351 7.36 4.43 17.85
N LEU A 352 6.53 3.81 17.02
CA LEU A 352 5.09 3.71 17.27
C LEU A 352 4.76 2.87 18.51
N VAL A 353 5.45 1.74 18.69
CA VAL A 353 5.29 0.91 19.89
C VAL A 353 5.75 1.68 21.14
N GLY A 354 6.87 2.41 21.06
CA GLY A 354 7.36 3.25 22.16
C GLY A 354 6.40 4.39 22.51
N MET A 355 5.86 5.08 21.50
CA MET A 355 4.85 6.13 21.69
C MET A 355 3.57 5.59 22.33
N TRP A 356 3.13 4.40 21.91
CA TRP A 356 1.97 3.73 22.50
C TRP A 356 2.22 3.37 23.98
N GLY A 357 3.38 2.79 24.29
CA GLY A 357 3.76 2.49 25.67
C GLY A 357 3.81 3.73 26.55
N LEU A 358 4.36 4.83 26.03
CA LEU A 358 4.38 6.12 26.72
C LEU A 358 2.96 6.66 26.96
N LEU A 359 2.08 6.60 25.96
CA LEU A 359 0.69 7.02 26.10
C LEU A 359 -0.02 6.25 27.22
N VAL A 360 0.13 4.93 27.25
CA VAL A 360 -0.47 4.12 28.32
C VAL A 360 0.11 4.47 29.68
N ALA A 361 1.43 4.66 29.80
CA ALA A 361 2.04 5.08 31.05
C ALA A 361 1.47 6.43 31.55
N VAL A 362 1.31 7.41 30.66
CA VAL A 362 0.69 8.70 31.00
C VAL A 362 -0.75 8.52 31.44
N VAL A 363 -1.56 7.73 30.71
CA VAL A 363 -2.96 7.45 31.08
C VAL A 363 -3.04 6.79 32.46
N MET A 364 -2.15 5.83 32.75
CA MET A 364 -2.11 5.15 34.06
C MET A 364 -1.72 6.12 35.19
N ILE A 365 -0.74 7.00 34.98
CA ILE A 365 -0.37 8.02 35.96
C ILE A 365 -1.54 8.97 36.19
N VAL A 366 -2.18 9.47 35.13
CA VAL A 366 -3.32 10.39 35.27
C VAL A 366 -4.51 9.72 35.96
N ALA A 367 -4.78 8.44 35.65
CA ALA A 367 -5.84 7.68 36.30
C ALA A 367 -5.58 7.43 37.79
N ASP A 368 -4.32 7.20 38.18
CA ASP A 368 -3.90 7.05 39.58
C ASP A 368 -4.00 8.38 40.37
N GLN A 369 -3.81 9.52 39.70
CA GLN A 369 -3.94 10.86 40.31
C GLN A 369 -5.38 11.38 40.36
N ALA A 370 -6.33 10.75 39.66
CA ALA A 370 -7.73 11.13 39.72
C ALA A 370 -8.35 10.56 41.02
N GLU A 371 -8.55 11.40 42.03
CA GLU A 371 -9.30 11.01 43.22
C GLU A 371 -10.67 10.44 42.80
N PRO A 372 -11.14 9.34 43.42
CA PRO A 372 -12.50 8.88 43.19
C PRO A 372 -13.44 9.99 43.63
N VAL A 373 -14.21 10.54 42.69
CA VAL A 373 -15.34 11.40 43.02
C VAL A 373 -16.32 10.55 43.81
N ILE A 374 -16.18 10.56 45.14
CA ILE A 374 -17.18 10.02 46.05
C ILE A 374 -18.40 10.90 45.86
N LEU A 375 -19.38 10.41 45.10
CA LEU A 375 -20.73 10.95 45.18
C LEU A 375 -21.17 10.72 46.63
N ASP A 376 -21.16 11.79 47.40
CA ASP A 376 -21.56 11.81 48.81
C ASP A 376 -22.93 11.13 48.94
N GLY A 377 -22.99 10.06 49.73
CA GLY A 377 -24.19 9.24 49.92
C GLY A 377 -25.40 10.03 50.47
N ALA A 378 -25.20 11.28 50.90
CA ALA A 378 -26.24 12.19 51.32
C ALA A 378 -27.22 12.60 50.19
N ALA A 379 -26.84 12.48 48.91
CA ALA A 379 -27.74 12.82 47.80
C ALA A 379 -28.79 11.73 47.48
N LEU A 380 -28.59 10.49 47.95
CA LEU A 380 -29.49 9.36 47.67
C LEU A 380 -30.61 9.20 48.71
N GLU A 381 -30.48 9.78 49.91
CA GLU A 381 -31.56 9.74 50.93
C GLU A 381 -32.72 10.71 50.65
N VAL A 382 -32.53 11.72 49.80
CA VAL A 382 -33.57 12.73 49.51
C VAL A 382 -34.64 12.19 48.53
N LEU A 383 -34.40 11.05 47.88
CA LEU A 383 -35.31 10.44 46.90
C LEU A 383 -36.03 9.17 47.37
N ALA A 384 -35.81 8.73 48.62
CA ALA A 384 -36.56 7.62 49.18
C ALA A 384 -37.97 8.06 49.61
N PRO A 385 -39.07 7.52 49.03
CA PRO A 385 -40.40 7.85 49.48
C PRO A 385 -40.63 7.31 50.90
N ARG A 386 -40.93 8.20 51.84
CA ARG A 386 -41.42 7.85 53.18
C ARG A 386 -42.75 7.09 53.05
N VAL A 387 -42.71 5.77 53.02
CA VAL A 387 -43.89 4.94 53.26
C VAL A 387 -44.18 5.01 54.76
N LYS A 388 -45.06 5.95 55.14
CA LYS A 388 -45.67 5.98 56.46
C LYS A 388 -46.79 4.93 56.51
N GLY A 389 -46.63 4.01 57.47
CA GLY A 389 -47.64 3.29 58.24
C GLY A 389 -49.02 3.01 57.65
N VAL A 390 -49.35 1.72 57.57
CA VAL A 390 -50.69 1.22 57.92
C VAL A 390 -50.48 -0.01 58.81
N GLU A 391 -50.62 0.20 60.12
CA GLU A 391 -50.96 -0.83 61.09
C GLU A 391 -52.49 -0.98 61.14
N THR A 392 -52.92 -2.24 61.23
CA THR A 392 -54.17 -2.78 61.81
C THR A 392 -55.54 -2.33 61.26
N ASP A 393 -56.27 -3.27 60.66
CA ASP A 393 -57.24 -4.12 61.40
C ASP A 393 -57.38 -5.51 60.74
#